data_AF-A0AAW2SRW5-F1
#
_entry.id   AF-A0AAW2SRW5-F1
#
_cell.length_a   1.000
_cell.length_b   1.000
_cell.length_c   1.000
_cell.angle_alpha   90.00
_cell.angle_beta   90.00
_cell.angle_gamma   90.00
#
_symmetry.space_group_name_H-M   'P 1'
#
loop_
_entity.id
_entity.type
_entity.pdbx_description
1 polymer ?
#
loop_
_entity_poly.entity_id
_entity_poly.type
_entity_poly.pdbx_seq_one_letter_code
_entity_poly.pdbx_strand_id
1 'polypeptide(L)'
;MDSDKTNVALEAINNETVDLENIPMEEVLDKLKCTEEGLSSDEVKKRLEVFGYNKLDEKKESKILKFLGFMWNPLSWVMEAAAIMAITVPHGKKNRVDYSDFVGILALLLVNSTISFIEENNAGNAAAALMARLAPKAKVLRDGKWNEEDASVLVPGDIISIKLGDIIPADARLLQGDPLKIDQSALTGESLPVTKHPGDGVYSGSTCKQGEIEAVVIATGVHTFFGKAAHLVENTTHVGHFQKVLTSIGNFCLCSIATGMVIEIIVIFGLQKRPYRQAIENLLVLLIGGIPIAMPTVLSVTMAIGSHRLSQQGAITKRMTAIEEMAGMDVFAKDIDRDMVVLMAARASRLENQDAIDCAIVSMLDDPKEARAGITEVHFLPFNPTDKRTALTYVDTDGKMHRVSKGAPEQILNLASNKAEIAKKVHSIIDKFAERGLRSLAVARQEVPEGTKESVGGPWEFIGLLPLFDPPVMTVQRLSPKLLILESVSR
;
A
#
# COMPACT_ATOMS: atom_id res chain seq x y z
N MET A 1 -20.82 -34.76 27.71
CA MET A 1 -22.10 -34.44 27.03
C MET A 1 -22.24 -32.94 26.76
N ASP A 2 -21.85 -32.04 27.68
CA ASP A 2 -21.93 -30.59 27.40
C ASP A 2 -20.91 -30.08 26.38
N SER A 3 -19.69 -30.63 26.33
CA SER A 3 -18.68 -30.21 25.34
C SER A 3 -19.10 -30.52 23.89
N ASP A 4 -19.69 -31.69 23.65
CA ASP A 4 -20.19 -32.09 22.32
C ASP A 4 -21.36 -31.21 21.86
N LYS A 5 -22.31 -30.90 22.76
CA LYS A 5 -23.43 -30.00 22.43
C LYS A 5 -22.96 -28.57 22.15
N THR A 6 -21.88 -28.12 22.80
CA THR A 6 -21.29 -26.81 22.53
C THR A 6 -20.56 -26.79 21.19
N ASN A 7 -19.80 -27.82 20.85
CA ASN A 7 -19.15 -27.90 19.54
C ASN A 7 -20.17 -27.94 18.38
N VAL A 8 -21.24 -28.72 18.52
CA VAL A 8 -22.32 -28.78 17.50
C VAL A 8 -23.03 -27.43 17.32
N ALA A 9 -23.26 -26.68 18.41
CA ALA A 9 -23.86 -25.35 18.34
C ALA A 9 -22.91 -24.32 17.69
N LEU A 10 -21.62 -24.38 17.99
CA LEU A 10 -20.61 -23.50 17.40
C LEU A 10 -20.38 -23.82 15.91
N GLU A 11 -20.40 -25.09 15.51
CA GLU A 11 -20.35 -25.49 14.09
C GLU A 11 -21.58 -25.03 13.31
N ALA A 12 -22.78 -25.02 13.92
CA ALA A 12 -23.98 -24.49 13.29
C ALA A 12 -23.90 -22.96 13.05
N ILE A 13 -23.25 -22.24 13.96
CA ILE A 13 -22.94 -20.80 13.83
C ILE A 13 -21.90 -20.57 12.73
N ASN A 14 -20.88 -21.43 12.66
CA ASN A 14 -19.86 -21.40 11.60
C ASN A 14 -20.48 -21.61 10.20
N ASN A 15 -21.49 -22.46 10.11
CA ASN A 15 -22.24 -22.72 8.87
C ASN A 15 -23.31 -21.65 8.55
N GLU A 16 -23.31 -20.51 9.23
CA GLU A 16 -24.21 -19.36 8.97
C GLU A 16 -25.70 -19.69 9.01
N THR A 17 -26.09 -20.78 9.69
CA THR A 17 -27.52 -21.18 9.78
C THR A 17 -28.34 -20.28 10.69
N VAL A 18 -27.70 -19.36 11.41
CA VAL A 18 -28.31 -18.47 12.39
C VAL A 18 -27.92 -17.02 12.07
N ASP A 19 -28.92 -16.19 11.81
CA ASP A 19 -28.75 -14.75 11.68
C ASP A 19 -28.59 -14.09 13.07
N LEU A 20 -27.35 -13.79 13.45
CA LEU A 20 -27.01 -13.12 14.71
C LEU A 20 -27.18 -11.58 14.61
N GLU A 21 -27.50 -11.04 13.43
CA GLU A 21 -27.57 -9.60 13.15
C GLU A 21 -28.96 -9.00 13.38
N ASN A 22 -30.01 -9.83 13.39
CA ASN A 22 -31.39 -9.36 13.56
C ASN A 22 -32.09 -9.87 14.84
N ILE A 23 -31.44 -10.71 15.65
CA ILE A 23 -32.01 -11.25 16.90
C ILE A 23 -31.76 -10.34 18.12
N PRO A 24 -32.54 -10.48 19.21
CA PRO A 24 -32.31 -9.72 20.46
C PRO A 24 -30.95 -10.06 21.11
N MET A 25 -30.35 -9.09 21.82
CA MET A 25 -29.02 -9.27 22.43
C MET A 25 -28.94 -10.43 23.44
N GLU A 26 -30.01 -10.70 24.19
CA GLU A 26 -30.05 -11.84 25.11
C GLU A 26 -29.95 -13.18 24.37
N GLU A 27 -30.58 -13.30 23.19
CA GLU A 27 -30.45 -14.48 22.35
C GLU A 27 -29.07 -14.57 21.68
N VAL A 28 -28.43 -13.43 21.40
CA VAL A 28 -27.05 -13.41 20.88
C VAL A 28 -26.09 -14.01 21.90
N LEU A 29 -26.18 -13.58 23.17
CA LEU A 29 -25.33 -14.09 24.26
C LEU A 29 -25.59 -15.58 24.52
N ASP A 30 -26.85 -16.02 24.51
CA ASP A 30 -27.21 -17.42 24.73
C ASP A 30 -26.73 -18.32 23.58
N LYS A 31 -26.91 -17.90 22.32
CA LYS A 31 -26.44 -18.67 21.16
C LYS A 31 -24.92 -18.72 21.05
N LEU A 32 -24.23 -17.60 21.32
CA LEU A 32 -22.76 -17.55 21.37
C LEU A 32 -22.18 -18.17 22.64
N LYS A 33 -23.04 -18.58 23.59
CA LYS A 33 -22.70 -19.11 24.92
C LYS A 33 -21.64 -18.24 25.60
N CYS A 34 -21.81 -16.94 25.57
CA CYS A 34 -20.91 -16.00 26.21
C CYS A 34 -21.59 -15.28 27.38
N THR A 35 -20.80 -14.96 28.39
CA THR A 35 -21.21 -14.20 29.57
C THR A 35 -20.71 -12.77 29.48
N GLU A 36 -21.38 -11.83 30.17
CA GLU A 36 -20.95 -10.42 30.23
C GLU A 36 -19.54 -10.24 30.84
N GLU A 37 -19.02 -11.22 31.57
CA GLU A 37 -17.65 -11.25 32.10
C GLU A 37 -16.57 -11.66 31.07
N GLY A 38 -16.97 -11.87 29.81
CA GLY A 38 -16.09 -12.30 28.73
C GLY A 38 -15.88 -13.82 28.66
N LEU A 39 -14.96 -14.24 27.78
CA LEU A 39 -14.63 -15.65 27.56
C LEU A 39 -13.41 -16.09 28.39
N SER A 40 -13.35 -17.39 28.70
CA SER A 40 -12.16 -17.98 29.32
C SER A 40 -11.05 -18.26 28.29
N SER A 41 -9.79 -18.18 28.71
CA SER A 41 -8.64 -18.46 27.82
C SER A 41 -8.67 -19.86 27.17
N ASP A 42 -9.21 -20.86 27.85
CA ASP A 42 -9.34 -22.22 27.32
C ASP A 42 -10.44 -22.36 26.28
N GLU A 43 -11.53 -21.60 26.42
CA GLU A 43 -12.63 -21.59 25.47
C GLU A 43 -12.27 -20.86 24.19
N VAL A 44 -11.50 -19.78 24.29
CA VAL A 44 -10.93 -19.07 23.13
C VAL A 44 -10.07 -20.02 22.28
N LYS A 45 -9.21 -20.84 22.89
CA LYS A 45 -8.39 -21.82 22.15
C LYS A 45 -9.24 -22.83 21.39
N LYS A 46 -10.31 -23.35 22.01
CA LYS A 46 -11.25 -24.27 21.34
C LYS A 46 -11.98 -23.60 20.18
N ARG A 47 -12.41 -22.34 20.35
CA ARG A 47 -13.08 -21.58 19.28
C ARG A 47 -12.12 -21.24 18.13
N LEU A 48 -10.85 -20.97 18.42
CA LEU A 48 -9.81 -20.79 17.38
C LEU A 48 -9.59 -22.05 16.54
N GLU A 49 -9.72 -23.24 17.12
CA GLU A 49 -9.62 -24.51 16.37
C GLU A 49 -10.83 -24.72 15.43
N VAL A 50 -12.01 -24.22 15.80
CA VAL A 50 -13.25 -24.39 15.01
C VAL A 50 -13.43 -23.30 13.96
N PHE A 51 -13.31 -22.03 14.34
CA PHE A 51 -13.56 -20.87 13.47
C PHE A 51 -12.29 -20.38 12.75
N GLY A 52 -11.12 -20.79 13.21
CA GLY A 52 -9.85 -20.25 12.71
C GLY A 52 -9.54 -18.85 13.26
N TYR A 53 -8.44 -18.28 12.77
CA TYR A 53 -8.01 -16.94 13.14
C TYR A 53 -8.85 -15.87 12.44
N ASN A 54 -9.03 -14.70 13.08
CA ASN A 54 -9.63 -13.51 12.49
C ASN A 54 -8.67 -12.85 11.48
N LYS A 55 -8.41 -13.56 10.38
CA LYS A 55 -7.64 -13.11 9.23
C LYS A 55 -8.36 -13.60 7.97
N LEU A 56 -8.18 -12.88 6.87
CA LEU A 56 -8.57 -13.40 5.56
C LEU A 56 -7.62 -14.53 5.20
N ASP A 57 -8.13 -15.56 4.52
CA ASP A 57 -7.33 -16.71 4.12
C ASP A 57 -6.16 -16.26 3.24
N GLU A 58 -4.95 -16.43 3.76
CA GLU A 58 -3.74 -16.28 2.95
C GLU A 58 -3.61 -17.53 2.07
N LYS A 59 -3.61 -17.34 0.74
CA LYS A 59 -3.29 -18.43 -0.19
C LYS A 59 -1.90 -18.94 0.13
N LYS A 60 -1.83 -20.13 0.73
CA LYS A 60 -0.57 -20.82 1.03
C LYS A 60 0.05 -21.27 -0.28
N GLU A 61 0.91 -20.44 -0.85
CA GLU A 61 1.78 -20.89 -1.93
C GLU A 61 2.83 -21.85 -1.36
N SER A 62 2.95 -23.02 -1.98
CA SER A 62 4.01 -23.93 -1.59
C SER A 62 5.37 -23.33 -1.98
N LYS A 63 6.34 -23.36 -1.07
CA LYS A 63 7.69 -22.82 -1.31
C LYS A 63 8.36 -23.42 -2.55
N ILE A 64 8.04 -24.68 -2.86
CA ILE A 64 8.55 -25.38 -4.04
C ILE A 64 7.89 -24.86 -5.33
N LEU A 65 6.56 -24.65 -5.35
CA LEU A 65 5.92 -24.01 -6.50
C LEU A 65 6.45 -22.59 -6.68
N LYS A 66 6.65 -21.84 -5.61
CA LYS A 66 7.22 -20.49 -5.69
C LYS A 66 8.63 -20.53 -6.29
N PHE A 67 9.47 -21.47 -5.86
CA PHE A 67 10.79 -21.71 -6.44
C PHE A 67 10.72 -22.05 -7.95
N LEU A 68 9.84 -22.97 -8.33
CA LEU A 68 9.63 -23.35 -9.75
C LEU A 68 9.04 -22.20 -10.57
N GLY A 69 8.24 -21.32 -9.94
CA GLY A 69 7.70 -20.11 -10.56
C GLY A 69 8.79 -19.14 -11.00
N PHE A 70 9.93 -19.07 -10.29
CA PHE A 70 11.08 -18.27 -10.74
C PHE A 70 11.71 -18.79 -12.03
N MET A 71 11.60 -20.09 -12.30
CA MET A 71 12.04 -20.68 -13.57
C MET A 71 11.04 -20.47 -14.71
N TRP A 72 9.80 -20.05 -14.40
CA TRP A 72 8.70 -19.95 -15.35
C TRP A 72 8.29 -18.50 -15.63
N ASN A 73 9.27 -17.64 -15.89
CA ASN A 73 9.02 -16.28 -16.36
C ASN A 73 9.37 -16.13 -17.86
N PRO A 74 8.83 -15.11 -18.57
CA PRO A 74 9.05 -14.95 -20.01
C PRO A 74 10.53 -14.91 -20.41
N LEU A 75 11.40 -14.37 -19.56
CA LEU A 75 12.85 -14.33 -19.81
C LEU A 75 13.50 -15.71 -19.67
N SER A 76 13.01 -16.53 -18.73
CA SER A 76 13.47 -17.90 -18.50
C SER A 76 13.05 -18.82 -19.64
N TRP A 77 11.89 -18.61 -20.26
CA TRP A 77 11.49 -19.35 -21.46
C TRP A 77 12.46 -19.17 -22.62
N VAL A 78 12.99 -17.95 -22.79
CA VAL A 78 14.00 -17.68 -23.83
C VAL A 78 15.32 -18.39 -23.51
N MET A 79 15.72 -18.44 -22.23
CA MET A 79 16.89 -19.21 -21.79
C MET A 79 16.71 -20.73 -21.93
N GLU A 80 15.51 -21.24 -21.67
CA GLU A 80 15.18 -22.64 -21.89
C GLU A 80 15.20 -22.98 -23.40
N ALA A 81 14.70 -22.09 -24.24
CA ALA A 81 14.85 -22.20 -25.69
C ALA A 81 16.33 -22.18 -26.12
N ALA A 82 17.17 -21.34 -25.51
CA ALA A 82 18.62 -21.32 -25.76
C ALA A 82 19.29 -22.64 -25.31
N ALA A 83 18.88 -23.21 -24.17
CA ALA A 83 19.36 -24.52 -23.72
C ALA A 83 18.97 -25.64 -24.70
N ILE A 84 17.71 -25.64 -25.18
CA ILE A 84 17.24 -26.60 -26.19
C ILE A 84 18.00 -26.39 -27.52
N MET A 85 18.30 -25.15 -27.90
CA MET A 85 19.11 -24.85 -29.08
C MET A 85 20.54 -25.38 -28.93
N ALA A 86 21.14 -25.30 -27.73
CA ALA A 86 22.47 -25.82 -27.45
C ALA A 86 22.59 -27.34 -27.64
N ILE A 87 21.57 -28.10 -27.22
CA ILE A 87 21.59 -29.58 -27.31
C ILE A 87 21.18 -30.10 -28.69
N THR A 88 20.35 -29.35 -29.42
CA THR A 88 19.87 -29.75 -30.77
C THR A 88 20.89 -29.47 -31.87
N VAL A 89 21.84 -28.56 -31.63
CA VAL A 89 22.83 -28.13 -32.63
C VAL A 89 24.22 -28.69 -32.28
N PRO A 90 24.79 -29.61 -33.08
CA PRO A 90 26.10 -30.19 -32.79
C PRO A 90 27.24 -29.18 -33.01
N HIS A 91 28.11 -29.02 -32.01
CA HIS A 91 29.27 -28.13 -32.04
C HIS A 91 30.54 -28.85 -32.57
N GLY A 92 31.41 -28.12 -33.28
CA GLY A 92 32.74 -28.57 -33.71
C GLY A 92 32.86 -29.50 -34.95
N LYS A 93 34.10 -29.64 -35.47
CA LYS A 93 34.48 -30.47 -36.64
C LYS A 93 34.18 -31.98 -36.51
N LYS A 94 33.89 -32.46 -35.29
CA LYS A 94 33.64 -33.88 -34.97
C LYS A 94 32.18 -34.22 -34.68
N ASN A 95 31.24 -33.30 -34.90
CA ASN A 95 29.80 -33.58 -34.76
C ASN A 95 29.42 -34.11 -33.36
N ARG A 96 30.04 -33.55 -32.30
CA ARG A 96 29.70 -33.90 -30.91
C ARG A 96 28.82 -32.79 -30.34
N VAL A 97 27.80 -33.18 -29.59
CA VAL A 97 26.98 -32.24 -28.83
C VAL A 97 27.81 -31.81 -27.62
N ASP A 98 28.13 -30.52 -27.53
CA ASP A 98 28.81 -29.97 -26.35
C ASP A 98 27.76 -29.76 -25.25
N TYR A 99 27.54 -30.80 -24.45
CA TYR A 99 26.69 -30.75 -23.27
C TYR A 99 27.13 -29.71 -22.25
N SER A 100 28.35 -29.15 -22.37
CA SER A 100 28.87 -28.10 -21.52
C SER A 100 28.00 -26.85 -21.53
N ASP A 101 27.51 -26.43 -22.70
CA ASP A 101 26.75 -25.18 -22.82
C ASP A 101 25.33 -25.37 -22.28
N PHE A 102 24.72 -26.52 -22.57
CA PHE A 102 23.44 -26.91 -21.99
C PHE A 102 23.51 -26.98 -20.45
N VAL A 103 24.50 -27.70 -19.91
CA VAL A 103 24.71 -27.82 -18.47
C VAL A 103 25.05 -26.46 -17.85
N GLY A 104 25.82 -25.62 -18.55
CA GLY A 104 26.16 -24.27 -18.12
C GLY A 104 24.93 -23.36 -18.02
N ILE A 105 24.06 -23.36 -19.04
CA ILE A 105 22.81 -22.59 -19.05
C ILE A 105 21.87 -23.08 -17.94
N LEU A 106 21.73 -24.40 -17.79
CA LEU A 106 20.89 -24.97 -16.73
C LEU A 106 21.42 -24.64 -15.33
N ALA A 107 22.74 -24.72 -15.13
CA ALA A 107 23.38 -24.33 -13.88
C ALA A 107 23.19 -22.84 -13.60
N LEU A 108 23.31 -21.98 -14.62
CA LEU A 108 23.06 -20.54 -14.50
C LEU A 108 21.61 -20.25 -14.10
N LEU A 109 20.63 -20.90 -14.73
CA LEU A 109 19.22 -20.77 -14.37
C LEU A 109 18.95 -21.23 -12.93
N LEU A 110 19.56 -22.33 -12.50
CA LEU A 110 19.39 -22.87 -11.15
C LEU A 110 20.02 -21.95 -10.10
N VAL A 111 21.23 -21.46 -10.34
CA VAL A 111 21.90 -20.48 -9.47
C VAL A 111 21.08 -19.20 -9.37
N ASN A 112 20.64 -18.65 -10.51
CA ASN A 112 19.82 -17.45 -10.52
C ASN A 112 18.50 -17.65 -9.75
N SER A 113 17.78 -18.75 -10.00
CA SER A 113 16.52 -19.05 -9.30
C SER A 113 16.73 -19.25 -7.80
N THR A 114 17.86 -19.84 -7.40
CA THR A 114 18.23 -20.01 -5.99
C THR A 114 18.50 -18.67 -5.31
N ILE A 115 19.29 -17.79 -5.95
CA ILE A 115 19.54 -16.43 -5.47
C ILE A 115 18.20 -15.68 -5.36
N SER A 116 17.40 -15.68 -6.43
CA SER A 116 16.08 -15.05 -6.44
C SER A 116 15.16 -15.55 -5.32
N PHE A 117 15.10 -16.85 -5.11
CA PHE A 117 14.27 -17.44 -4.07
C PHE A 117 14.74 -17.06 -2.66
N ILE A 118 16.04 -17.16 -2.39
CA ILE A 118 16.61 -16.81 -1.07
C ILE A 118 16.39 -15.33 -0.79
N GLU A 119 16.71 -14.48 -1.75
CA GLU A 119 16.59 -13.03 -1.63
C GLU A 119 15.15 -12.59 -1.47
N GLU A 120 14.22 -13.14 -2.26
CA GLU A 120 12.81 -12.79 -2.15
C GLU A 120 12.16 -13.33 -0.87
N ASN A 121 12.56 -14.52 -0.41
CA ASN A 121 12.08 -15.04 0.87
C ASN A 121 12.63 -14.22 2.05
N ASN A 122 13.89 -13.76 1.99
CA ASN A 122 14.45 -12.87 3.00
C ASN A 122 13.75 -11.50 3.01
N ALA A 123 13.51 -10.92 1.83
CA ALA A 123 12.73 -9.69 1.68
C ALA A 123 11.30 -9.85 2.23
N GLY A 124 10.62 -10.96 1.91
CA GLY A 124 9.30 -11.29 2.40
C GLY A 124 9.25 -11.44 3.93
N ASN A 125 10.23 -12.11 4.54
CA ASN A 125 10.32 -12.25 5.99
C ASN A 125 10.53 -10.89 6.69
N ALA A 126 11.37 -10.02 6.13
CA ALA A 126 11.58 -8.67 6.67
C ALA A 126 10.28 -7.83 6.58
N ALA A 127 9.57 -7.94 5.46
CA ALA A 127 8.28 -7.28 5.26
C ALA A 127 7.20 -7.82 6.21
N ALA A 128 7.14 -9.14 6.42
CA ALA A 128 6.20 -9.77 7.35
C ALA A 128 6.43 -9.31 8.80
N ALA A 129 7.69 -9.22 9.23
CA ALA A 129 8.04 -8.68 10.55
C ALA A 129 7.60 -7.22 10.71
N LEU A 130 7.70 -6.42 9.64
CA LEU A 130 7.24 -5.05 9.61
C LEU A 130 5.71 -4.95 9.67
N MET A 131 5.00 -5.80 8.90
CA MET A 131 3.54 -5.86 8.92
C MET A 131 2.98 -6.35 10.25
N ALA A 132 3.67 -7.26 10.93
CA ALA A 132 3.29 -7.70 12.27
C ALA A 132 3.28 -6.55 13.29
N ARG A 133 4.21 -5.58 13.16
CA ARG A 133 4.22 -4.36 14.00
C ARG A 133 3.05 -3.42 13.72
N LEU A 134 2.43 -3.52 12.55
CA LEU A 134 1.26 -2.74 12.11
C LEU A 134 -0.06 -3.51 12.26
N ALA A 135 0.00 -4.73 12.80
CA ALA A 135 -1.20 -5.52 13.06
C ALA A 135 -2.10 -4.75 14.05
N PRO A 136 -3.42 -4.76 13.85
CA PRO A 136 -4.30 -3.99 14.70
C PRO A 136 -4.43 -4.74 16.02
N LYS A 137 -4.46 -3.98 17.10
CA LYS A 137 -4.75 -4.52 18.42
C LYS A 137 -6.19 -4.25 18.77
N ALA A 138 -6.75 -5.13 19.58
CA ALA A 138 -8.09 -5.00 20.12
C ALA A 138 -8.03 -5.18 21.64
N LYS A 139 -8.81 -4.37 22.36
CA LYS A 139 -9.01 -4.54 23.80
C LYS A 139 -10.13 -5.55 24.00
N VAL A 140 -9.79 -6.70 24.56
CA VAL A 140 -10.69 -7.83 24.79
C VAL A 140 -10.85 -8.08 26.29
N LEU A 141 -12.05 -8.50 26.69
CA LEU A 141 -12.32 -8.96 28.05
C LEU A 141 -12.21 -10.49 28.09
N ARG A 142 -11.16 -10.99 28.75
CA ARG A 142 -10.89 -12.44 28.92
C ARG A 142 -10.56 -12.76 30.36
N ASP A 143 -11.11 -13.87 30.87
CA ASP A 143 -10.98 -14.28 32.28
C ASP A 143 -11.32 -13.14 33.27
N GLY A 144 -12.33 -12.32 32.93
CA GLY A 144 -12.77 -11.16 33.71
C GLY A 144 -11.80 -9.97 33.73
N LYS A 145 -10.76 -9.95 32.87
CA LYS A 145 -9.77 -8.86 32.78
C LYS A 145 -9.66 -8.31 31.36
N TRP A 146 -9.53 -6.99 31.28
CA TRP A 146 -9.25 -6.29 30.03
C TRP A 146 -7.79 -6.46 29.63
N ASN A 147 -7.55 -7.13 28.50
CA ASN A 147 -6.24 -7.33 27.91
C ASN A 147 -6.22 -6.75 26.49
N GLU A 148 -5.05 -6.28 26.05
CA GLU A 148 -4.84 -5.83 24.69
C GLU A 148 -4.16 -6.95 23.90
N GLU A 149 -4.87 -7.49 22.92
CA GLU A 149 -4.47 -8.66 22.13
C GLU A 149 -4.45 -8.32 20.63
N ASP A 150 -3.74 -9.13 19.84
CA ASP A 150 -3.77 -8.98 18.39
C ASP A 150 -5.18 -9.29 17.87
N ALA A 151 -5.74 -8.44 17.02
CA ALA A 151 -7.10 -8.65 16.52
C ALA A 151 -7.26 -9.97 15.76
N SER A 152 -6.17 -10.57 15.28
CA SER A 152 -6.22 -11.86 14.61
C SER A 152 -6.59 -13.04 15.50
N VAL A 153 -6.43 -12.91 16.83
CA VAL A 153 -6.83 -13.96 17.78
C VAL A 153 -8.23 -13.78 18.33
N LEU A 154 -8.99 -12.81 17.81
CA LEU A 154 -10.41 -12.63 18.15
C LEU A 154 -11.22 -13.82 17.64
N VAL A 155 -12.19 -14.23 18.45
CA VAL A 155 -13.15 -15.30 18.13
C VAL A 155 -14.59 -14.80 18.29
N PRO A 156 -15.57 -15.41 17.60
CA PRO A 156 -16.98 -15.14 17.86
C PRO A 156 -17.33 -15.36 19.34
N GLY A 157 -18.00 -14.38 19.94
CA GLY A 157 -18.35 -14.33 21.36
C GLY A 157 -17.36 -13.58 22.25
N ASP A 158 -16.20 -13.13 21.74
CA ASP A 158 -15.32 -12.22 22.49
C ASP A 158 -16.04 -10.89 22.77
N ILE A 159 -15.85 -10.34 23.97
CA ILE A 159 -16.27 -8.99 24.31
C ILE A 159 -15.11 -8.03 24.06
N ILE A 160 -15.35 -7.00 23.26
CA ILE A 160 -14.38 -5.98 22.89
C ILE A 160 -14.82 -4.60 23.38
N SER A 161 -13.85 -3.76 23.74
CA SER A 161 -14.08 -2.34 24.03
C SER A 161 -13.70 -1.52 22.80
N ILE A 162 -14.64 -0.69 22.32
CA ILE A 162 -14.46 0.19 21.17
C ILE A 162 -14.37 1.63 21.68
N LYS A 163 -13.25 2.29 21.45
CA LYS A 163 -13.04 3.71 21.82
C LYS A 163 -12.98 4.61 20.60
N LEU A 164 -13.00 5.91 20.85
CA LEU A 164 -12.76 6.95 19.85
C LEU A 164 -11.46 6.67 19.07
N GLY A 165 -11.57 6.58 17.74
CA GLY A 165 -10.45 6.36 16.84
C GLY A 165 -10.08 4.89 16.62
N ASP A 166 -10.69 3.97 17.37
CA ASP A 166 -10.47 2.54 17.15
C ASP A 166 -11.14 2.08 15.86
N ILE A 167 -10.55 1.04 15.26
CA ILE A 167 -11.11 0.34 14.11
C ILE A 167 -11.80 -0.90 14.62
N ILE A 168 -13.01 -1.11 14.12
CA ILE A 168 -13.78 -2.29 14.43
C ILE A 168 -13.04 -3.51 13.87
N PRO A 169 -12.55 -4.43 14.73
CA PRO A 169 -11.64 -5.50 14.29
C PRO A 169 -12.35 -6.71 13.69
N ALA A 170 -13.64 -6.87 13.96
CA ALA A 170 -14.51 -7.97 13.56
C ALA A 170 -15.96 -7.47 13.59
N ASP A 171 -16.89 -8.16 12.92
CA ASP A 171 -18.30 -7.78 13.00
C ASP A 171 -18.79 -8.04 14.42
N ALA A 172 -19.47 -7.06 15.01
CA ALA A 172 -19.86 -7.08 16.42
C ALA A 172 -21.24 -6.46 16.64
N ARG A 173 -21.82 -6.75 17.80
CA ARG A 173 -23.08 -6.18 18.29
C ARG A 173 -22.80 -5.33 19.52
N LEU A 174 -23.30 -4.10 19.53
CA LEU A 174 -23.09 -3.18 20.64
C LEU A 174 -23.84 -3.63 21.90
N LEU A 175 -23.14 -3.68 23.03
CA LEU A 175 -23.70 -3.93 24.36
C LEU A 175 -24.37 -2.64 24.90
N GLN A 176 -24.77 -2.64 26.17
CA GLN A 176 -25.36 -1.46 26.79
C GLN A 176 -24.35 -0.31 26.91
N GLY A 177 -24.78 0.92 26.63
CA GLY A 177 -23.92 2.11 26.68
C GLY A 177 -24.49 3.30 25.92
N ASP A 178 -23.67 4.34 25.78
CA ASP A 178 -24.03 5.54 25.01
C ASP A 178 -23.89 5.29 23.49
N PRO A 179 -24.71 5.96 22.65
CA PRO A 179 -24.63 5.80 21.20
C PRO A 179 -23.26 6.16 20.63
N LEU A 180 -22.82 5.37 19.65
CA LEU A 180 -21.53 5.49 18.98
C LEU A 180 -21.73 6.11 17.59
N LYS A 181 -20.81 6.98 17.12
CA LYS A 181 -20.77 7.36 15.69
C LYS A 181 -19.68 6.61 14.97
N ILE A 182 -20.06 5.92 13.91
CA ILE A 182 -19.18 5.08 13.13
C ILE A 182 -19.10 5.61 11.70
N ASP A 183 -17.87 5.72 11.21
CA ASP A 183 -17.58 5.97 9.81
C ASP A 183 -17.55 4.63 9.05
N GLN A 184 -18.56 4.43 8.21
CA GLN A 184 -18.72 3.27 7.34
C GLN A 184 -18.40 3.60 5.87
N SER A 185 -17.73 4.73 5.61
CA SER A 185 -17.36 5.14 4.25
C SER A 185 -16.56 4.09 3.50
N ALA A 186 -15.78 3.27 4.21
CA ALA A 186 -15.00 2.21 3.60
C ALA A 186 -15.81 1.01 3.09
N LEU A 187 -17.00 0.79 3.63
CA LEU A 187 -17.86 -0.35 3.29
C LEU A 187 -19.01 0.07 2.37
N THR A 188 -19.58 1.24 2.62
CA THR A 188 -20.81 1.72 1.96
C THR A 188 -20.54 2.81 0.92
N GLY A 189 -19.38 3.48 1.01
CA GLY A 189 -19.06 4.66 0.20
C GLY A 189 -19.70 5.96 0.71
N GLU A 190 -20.49 5.93 1.78
CA GLU A 190 -21.13 7.13 2.34
C GLU A 190 -20.19 7.86 3.30
N SER A 191 -19.95 9.15 3.08
CA SER A 191 -18.96 9.93 3.85
C SER A 191 -19.45 10.44 5.21
N LEU A 192 -20.75 10.36 5.50
CA LEU A 192 -21.31 10.85 6.76
C LEU A 192 -21.29 9.74 7.82
N PRO A 193 -20.72 10.00 9.01
CA PRO A 193 -20.76 9.03 10.10
C PRO A 193 -22.20 8.71 10.53
N VAL A 194 -22.49 7.43 10.72
CA VAL A 194 -23.80 6.92 11.12
C VAL A 194 -23.81 6.70 12.64
N THR A 195 -24.87 7.12 13.31
CA THR A 195 -25.07 6.86 14.74
C THR A 195 -25.62 5.45 14.95
N LYS A 196 -24.99 4.68 15.82
CA LYS A 196 -25.35 3.32 16.20
C LYS A 196 -25.71 3.27 17.68
N HIS A 197 -26.79 2.58 18.00
CA HIS A 197 -27.33 2.45 19.35
C HIS A 197 -26.99 1.06 19.94
N PRO A 198 -27.11 0.88 21.26
CA PRO A 198 -27.03 -0.43 21.88
C PRO A 198 -27.92 -1.46 21.18
N GLY A 199 -27.36 -2.63 20.89
CA GLY A 199 -28.00 -3.68 20.11
C GLY A 199 -27.79 -3.58 18.61
N ASP A 200 -27.35 -2.46 18.04
CA ASP A 200 -27.07 -2.39 16.60
C ASP A 200 -25.80 -3.17 16.21
N GLY A 201 -25.79 -3.69 14.98
CA GLY A 201 -24.61 -4.30 14.36
C GLY A 201 -23.60 -3.26 13.87
N VAL A 202 -22.31 -3.56 14.08
CA VAL A 202 -21.15 -2.81 13.60
C VAL A 202 -20.23 -3.73 12.79
N TYR A 203 -19.66 -3.20 11.71
CA TYR A 203 -18.93 -3.99 10.74
C TYR A 203 -17.42 -3.80 10.82
N SER A 204 -16.69 -4.89 10.61
CA SER A 204 -15.24 -4.94 10.50
C SER A 204 -14.71 -3.93 9.48
N GLY A 205 -13.65 -3.22 9.85
CA GLY A 205 -13.07 -2.14 9.06
C GLY A 205 -13.60 -0.76 9.41
N SER A 206 -14.84 -0.62 9.86
CA SER A 206 -15.39 0.70 10.22
C SER A 206 -14.58 1.41 11.32
N THR A 207 -14.64 2.75 11.38
CA THR A 207 -13.87 3.53 12.37
C THR A 207 -14.79 4.27 13.33
N CYS A 208 -14.52 4.19 14.63
CA CYS A 208 -15.23 4.98 15.63
C CYS A 208 -14.80 6.45 15.55
N LYS A 209 -15.76 7.35 15.27
CA LYS A 209 -15.53 8.81 15.24
C LYS A 209 -15.91 9.51 16.53
N GLN A 210 -16.87 8.99 17.29
CA GLN A 210 -17.33 9.54 18.58
C GLN A 210 -17.94 8.43 19.45
N GLY A 211 -17.70 8.49 20.76
CA GLY A 211 -18.25 7.56 21.75
C GLY A 211 -17.27 6.48 22.20
N GLU A 212 -17.66 5.76 23.24
CA GLU A 212 -17.01 4.55 23.73
C GLU A 212 -18.11 3.57 24.16
N ILE A 213 -18.03 2.33 23.69
CA ILE A 213 -19.02 1.29 24.00
C ILE A 213 -18.38 -0.09 23.91
N GLU A 214 -18.89 -1.02 24.69
CA GLU A 214 -18.51 -2.43 24.62
C GLU A 214 -19.35 -3.16 23.55
N ALA A 215 -18.80 -4.21 22.96
CA ALA A 215 -19.49 -4.98 21.92
C ALA A 215 -19.10 -6.46 21.98
N VAL A 216 -20.03 -7.34 21.57
CA VAL A 216 -19.78 -8.77 21.41
C VAL A 216 -19.50 -9.10 19.96
N VAL A 217 -18.41 -9.80 19.68
CA VAL A 217 -18.04 -10.23 18.33
C VAL A 217 -19.01 -11.31 17.85
N ILE A 218 -19.61 -11.10 16.67
CA ILE A 218 -20.56 -12.04 16.06
C ILE A 218 -19.92 -12.86 14.93
N ALA A 219 -19.00 -12.26 14.16
CA ALA A 219 -18.33 -12.93 13.05
C ALA A 219 -16.90 -12.41 12.87
N THR A 220 -16.01 -13.30 12.43
CA THR A 220 -14.57 -13.05 12.26
C THR A 220 -14.09 -13.45 10.87
N GLY A 221 -13.00 -12.85 10.42
CA GLY A 221 -12.27 -13.22 9.20
C GLY A 221 -13.15 -13.14 7.95
N VAL A 222 -13.18 -14.22 7.18
CA VAL A 222 -13.93 -14.36 5.92
C VAL A 222 -15.45 -14.26 6.10
N HIS A 223 -15.96 -14.54 7.30
CA HIS A 223 -17.41 -14.53 7.59
C HIS A 223 -17.95 -13.13 7.89
N THR A 224 -17.08 -12.14 8.08
CA THR A 224 -17.51 -10.74 8.21
C THR A 224 -18.11 -10.23 6.92
N PHE A 225 -18.98 -9.23 6.98
CA PHE A 225 -19.51 -8.53 5.80
C PHE A 225 -18.39 -8.07 4.87
N PHE A 226 -17.32 -7.52 5.48
CA PHE A 226 -16.11 -7.12 4.78
C PHE A 226 -15.40 -8.32 4.12
N GLY A 227 -15.19 -9.41 4.86
CA GLY A 227 -14.52 -10.61 4.35
C GLY A 227 -15.24 -11.24 3.17
N LYS A 228 -16.57 -11.29 3.22
CA LYS A 228 -17.43 -11.74 2.11
C LYS A 228 -17.27 -10.86 0.88
N ALA A 229 -17.31 -9.53 1.06
CA ALA A 229 -17.08 -8.60 -0.03
C ALA A 229 -15.67 -8.72 -0.62
N ALA A 230 -14.64 -8.83 0.22
CA ALA A 230 -13.25 -8.99 -0.19
C ALA A 230 -13.03 -10.28 -0.99
N HIS A 231 -13.63 -11.40 -0.56
CA HIS A 231 -13.56 -12.68 -1.28
C HIS A 231 -14.20 -12.61 -2.67
N LEU A 232 -15.26 -11.80 -2.85
CA LEU A 232 -15.89 -11.60 -4.16
C LEU A 232 -15.05 -10.71 -5.10
N VAL A 233 -14.29 -9.77 -4.55
CA VAL A 233 -13.45 -8.81 -5.29
C VAL A 233 -12.07 -9.37 -5.65
N GLU A 234 -11.67 -10.51 -5.09
CA GLU A 234 -10.34 -11.13 -5.26
C GLU A 234 -9.98 -11.49 -6.73
N ASN A 235 -10.89 -11.28 -7.69
CA ASN A 235 -10.69 -11.53 -9.13
C ASN A 235 -10.18 -10.32 -9.94
N THR A 236 -9.93 -9.15 -9.36
CA THR A 236 -9.40 -7.99 -10.08
C THR A 236 -7.97 -7.65 -9.70
N THR A 237 -7.00 -8.44 -10.17
CA THR A 237 -5.57 -8.10 -10.05
C THR A 237 -5.19 -7.04 -11.09
N HIS A 238 -5.25 -5.77 -10.71
CA HIS A 238 -4.57 -4.72 -11.47
C HIS A 238 -3.05 -4.86 -11.28
N VAL A 239 -2.34 -5.10 -12.39
CA VAL A 239 -0.88 -5.14 -12.41
C VAL A 239 -0.30 -3.79 -11.96
N GLY A 240 0.50 -3.80 -10.89
CA GLY A 240 1.13 -2.59 -10.35
C GLY A 240 2.07 -1.90 -11.34
N HIS A 241 2.28 -0.59 -11.18
CA HIS A 241 3.15 0.22 -12.05
C HIS A 241 4.55 -0.37 -12.18
N PHE A 242 5.16 -0.77 -11.06
CA PHE A 242 6.46 -1.43 -11.04
C PHE A 242 6.52 -2.67 -11.96
N GLN A 243 5.48 -3.50 -11.94
CA GLN A 243 5.41 -4.69 -12.79
C GLN A 243 5.25 -4.32 -14.28
N LYS A 244 4.53 -3.24 -14.59
CA LYS A 244 4.46 -2.70 -15.97
C LYS A 244 5.83 -2.19 -16.43
N VAL A 245 6.55 -1.46 -15.60
CA VAL A 245 7.91 -0.97 -15.91
C VAL A 245 8.86 -2.16 -16.14
N LEU A 246 8.85 -3.15 -15.25
CA LEU A 246 9.66 -4.35 -15.38
C LEU A 246 9.37 -5.11 -16.67
N THR A 247 8.08 -5.26 -17.02
CA THR A 247 7.64 -5.88 -18.28
C THR A 247 8.09 -5.06 -19.49
N SER A 248 8.08 -3.73 -19.39
CA SER A 248 8.49 -2.83 -20.48
C SER A 248 9.99 -2.91 -20.75
N ILE A 249 10.82 -2.95 -19.70
CA ILE A 249 12.27 -3.13 -19.85
C ILE A 249 12.57 -4.54 -20.38
N GLY A 250 11.89 -5.57 -19.86
CA GLY A 250 12.00 -6.94 -20.37
C GLY A 250 11.65 -7.03 -21.85
N ASN A 251 10.55 -6.41 -22.29
CA ASN A 251 10.14 -6.34 -23.69
C ASN A 251 11.16 -5.58 -24.54
N PHE A 252 11.73 -4.48 -24.04
CA PHE A 252 12.77 -3.74 -24.76
C PHE A 252 14.02 -4.61 -25.00
N CYS A 253 14.50 -5.33 -23.97
CA CYS A 253 15.61 -6.26 -24.12
C CYS A 253 15.28 -7.38 -25.10
N LEU A 254 14.09 -7.97 -25.01
CA LEU A 254 13.65 -9.06 -25.89
C LEU A 254 13.55 -8.61 -27.36
N CYS A 255 12.97 -7.44 -27.62
CA CYS A 255 12.91 -6.84 -28.95
C CYS A 255 14.31 -6.51 -29.50
N SER A 256 15.22 -6.04 -28.63
CA SER A 256 16.61 -5.71 -29.02
C SER A 256 17.39 -6.97 -29.40
N ILE A 257 17.25 -8.04 -28.63
CA ILE A 257 17.83 -9.37 -28.94
C ILE A 257 17.25 -9.90 -30.25
N ALA A 258 15.92 -9.91 -30.41
CA ALA A 258 15.27 -10.38 -31.62
C ALA A 258 15.74 -9.61 -32.86
N THR A 259 15.83 -8.28 -32.75
CA THR A 259 16.35 -7.42 -33.83
C THR A 259 17.82 -7.74 -34.13
N GLY A 260 18.65 -7.90 -33.10
CA GLY A 260 20.05 -8.30 -33.23
C GLY A 260 20.20 -9.67 -33.92
N MET A 261 19.41 -10.66 -33.54
CA MET A 261 19.39 -11.99 -34.16
C MET A 261 19.02 -11.90 -35.63
N VAL A 262 17.98 -11.14 -35.99
CA VAL A 262 17.57 -10.97 -37.39
C VAL A 262 18.67 -10.29 -38.21
N ILE A 263 19.26 -9.21 -37.71
CA ILE A 263 20.37 -8.51 -38.37
C ILE A 263 21.54 -9.47 -38.57
N GLU A 264 21.90 -10.24 -37.54
CA GLU A 264 23.03 -11.16 -37.59
C GLU A 264 22.79 -12.29 -38.61
N ILE A 265 21.59 -12.87 -38.64
CA ILE A 265 21.18 -13.86 -39.65
C ILE A 265 21.33 -13.27 -41.06
N ILE A 266 20.85 -12.05 -41.30
CA ILE A 266 20.95 -11.38 -42.61
C ILE A 266 22.41 -11.16 -43.01
N VAL A 267 23.26 -10.69 -42.09
CA VAL A 267 24.68 -10.43 -42.37
C VAL A 267 25.43 -11.74 -42.63
N ILE A 268 25.20 -12.76 -41.81
CA ILE A 268 25.92 -14.03 -41.89
C ILE A 268 25.54 -14.81 -43.17
N PHE A 269 24.24 -14.95 -43.45
CA PHE A 269 23.78 -15.72 -44.60
C PHE A 269 23.74 -14.91 -45.89
N GLY A 270 23.40 -13.62 -45.82
CA GLY A 270 23.28 -12.75 -46.98
C GLY A 270 24.62 -12.21 -47.49
N LEU A 271 25.48 -11.71 -46.60
CA LEU A 271 26.74 -11.06 -46.97
C LEU A 271 27.95 -12.01 -46.87
N GLN A 272 28.08 -12.73 -45.76
CA GLN A 272 29.29 -13.51 -45.47
C GLN A 272 29.22 -14.97 -45.95
N LYS A 273 28.02 -15.48 -46.29
CA LYS A 273 27.76 -16.86 -46.73
C LYS A 273 28.44 -17.93 -45.84
N ARG A 274 28.47 -17.70 -44.53
CA ARG A 274 29.11 -18.63 -43.57
C ARG A 274 28.23 -19.87 -43.33
N PRO A 275 28.83 -20.99 -42.87
CA PRO A 275 28.07 -22.17 -42.50
C PRO A 275 27.10 -21.87 -41.34
N TYR A 276 25.92 -22.51 -41.39
CA TYR A 276 24.83 -22.32 -40.42
C TYR A 276 25.26 -22.53 -38.95
N ARG A 277 26.29 -23.33 -38.69
CA ARG A 277 26.80 -23.61 -37.33
C ARG A 277 27.36 -22.37 -36.64
N GLN A 278 28.17 -21.58 -37.35
CA GLN A 278 28.73 -20.34 -36.80
C GLN A 278 27.64 -19.30 -36.54
N ALA A 279 26.56 -19.33 -37.35
CA ALA A 279 25.42 -18.46 -37.10
C ALA A 279 24.76 -18.82 -35.77
N ILE A 280 24.53 -20.10 -35.50
CA ILE A 280 23.87 -20.55 -34.26
C ILE A 280 24.73 -20.29 -33.02
N GLU A 281 26.05 -20.52 -33.10
CA GLU A 281 26.98 -20.20 -32.00
C GLU A 281 26.89 -18.72 -31.60
N ASN A 282 26.89 -17.80 -32.57
CA ASN A 282 26.74 -16.38 -32.27
C ASN A 282 25.35 -16.01 -31.71
N LEU A 283 24.28 -16.59 -32.27
CA LEU A 283 22.92 -16.39 -31.79
C LEU A 283 22.78 -16.86 -30.33
N LEU A 284 23.45 -17.95 -29.96
CA LEU A 284 23.48 -18.47 -28.58
C LEU A 284 24.19 -17.50 -27.63
N VAL A 285 25.32 -16.92 -28.05
CA VAL A 285 26.03 -15.89 -27.28
C VAL A 285 25.15 -14.65 -27.06
N LEU A 286 24.44 -14.21 -28.10
CA LEU A 286 23.53 -13.05 -28.02
C LEU A 286 22.34 -13.32 -27.08
N LEU A 287 21.79 -14.54 -27.10
CA LEU A 287 20.70 -14.95 -26.20
C LEU A 287 21.16 -15.00 -24.74
N ILE A 288 22.29 -15.65 -24.44
CA ILE A 288 22.80 -15.79 -23.07
C ILE A 288 23.22 -14.44 -22.49
N GLY A 289 23.93 -13.62 -23.29
CA GLY A 289 24.43 -12.32 -22.84
C GLY A 289 23.37 -11.20 -22.85
N GLY A 290 22.34 -11.32 -23.68
CA GLY A 290 21.35 -10.27 -23.86
C GLY A 290 20.27 -10.21 -22.79
N ILE A 291 20.00 -11.32 -22.09
CA ILE A 291 18.86 -11.43 -21.17
C ILE A 291 19.28 -10.98 -19.76
N PRO A 292 18.69 -9.89 -19.21
CA PRO A 292 19.00 -9.42 -17.88
C PRO A 292 18.21 -10.19 -16.81
N ILE A 293 18.50 -11.48 -16.64
CA ILE A 293 17.72 -12.38 -15.76
C ILE A 293 17.71 -11.90 -14.29
N ALA A 294 18.80 -11.28 -13.84
CA ALA A 294 18.93 -10.79 -12.46
C ALA A 294 18.10 -9.52 -12.17
N MET A 295 17.67 -8.77 -13.19
CA MET A 295 17.10 -7.43 -13.01
C MET A 295 15.82 -7.39 -12.16
N PRO A 296 14.81 -8.26 -12.37
CA PRO A 296 13.63 -8.35 -11.47
C PRO A 296 14.01 -8.52 -10.01
N THR A 297 14.94 -9.43 -9.74
CA THR A 297 15.38 -9.80 -8.40
C THR A 297 16.11 -8.64 -7.73
N VAL A 298 17.10 -8.07 -8.42
CA VAL A 298 17.91 -6.95 -7.90
C VAL A 298 17.03 -5.75 -7.55
N LEU A 299 16.03 -5.42 -8.38
CA LEU A 299 15.09 -4.34 -8.09
C LEU A 299 14.21 -4.65 -6.87
N SER A 300 13.65 -5.85 -6.79
CA SER A 300 12.82 -6.30 -5.64
C SER A 300 13.59 -6.24 -4.32
N VAL A 301 14.84 -6.73 -4.32
CA VAL A 301 15.72 -6.68 -3.15
C VAL A 301 16.10 -5.26 -2.77
N THR A 302 16.40 -4.41 -3.75
CA THR A 302 16.73 -2.99 -3.50
C THR A 302 15.55 -2.28 -2.83
N MET A 303 14.32 -2.54 -3.27
CA MET A 303 13.10 -1.99 -2.64
C MET A 303 12.89 -2.51 -1.22
N ALA A 304 13.11 -3.81 -0.98
CA ALA A 304 13.00 -4.40 0.35
C ALA A 304 14.03 -3.85 1.34
N ILE A 305 15.29 -3.72 0.91
CA ILE A 305 16.37 -3.09 1.69
C ILE A 305 16.05 -1.62 1.94
N GLY A 306 15.55 -0.91 0.93
CA GLY A 306 15.07 0.46 1.05
C GLY A 306 14.03 0.59 2.15
N SER A 307 12.93 -0.17 2.05
CA SER A 307 11.86 -0.21 3.06
C SER A 307 12.38 -0.52 4.47
N HIS A 308 13.30 -1.48 4.60
CA HIS A 308 13.91 -1.81 5.88
C HIS A 308 14.73 -0.65 6.46
N ARG A 309 15.54 0.04 5.64
CA ARG A 309 16.30 1.22 6.07
C ARG A 309 15.37 2.36 6.49
N LEU A 310 14.28 2.59 5.75
CA LEU A 310 13.28 3.58 6.14
C LEU A 310 12.72 3.23 7.53
N SER A 311 12.42 1.95 7.78
CA SER A 311 11.89 1.51 9.07
C SER A 311 12.85 1.74 10.23
N GLN A 312 14.17 1.61 10.02
CA GLN A 312 15.17 1.91 11.03
C GLN A 312 15.27 3.42 11.33
N GLN A 313 14.92 4.27 10.37
CA GLN A 313 14.86 5.73 10.54
C GLN A 313 13.52 6.20 11.12
N GLY A 314 12.63 5.30 11.51
CA GLY A 314 11.32 5.61 12.07
C GLY A 314 10.17 5.59 11.06
N ALA A 315 10.43 5.19 9.82
CA ALA A 315 9.47 5.24 8.73
C ALA A 315 9.08 3.87 8.16
N ILE A 316 7.84 3.46 8.38
CA ILE A 316 7.31 2.15 8.00
C ILE A 316 6.49 2.25 6.70
N THR A 317 7.07 1.82 5.57
CA THR A 317 6.34 1.73 4.30
C THR A 317 5.46 0.46 4.27
N LYS A 318 4.13 0.63 4.18
CA LYS A 318 3.18 -0.49 4.08
C LYS A 318 3.22 -1.15 2.70
N ARG A 319 3.54 -0.40 1.65
CA ARG A 319 3.77 -0.88 0.28
C ARG A 319 5.20 -0.55 -0.14
N MET A 320 5.93 -1.54 -0.67
CA MET A 320 7.31 -1.32 -1.12
C MET A 320 7.38 -0.38 -2.34
N THR A 321 6.33 -0.32 -3.16
CA THR A 321 6.23 0.59 -4.32
C THR A 321 6.08 2.06 -3.94
N ALA A 322 5.71 2.37 -2.68
CA ALA A 322 5.60 3.74 -2.21
C ALA A 322 6.93 4.51 -2.29
N ILE A 323 8.06 3.81 -2.23
CA ILE A 323 9.40 4.39 -2.39
C ILE A 323 9.56 5.03 -3.79
N GLU A 324 9.00 4.41 -4.82
CA GLU A 324 8.99 4.96 -6.19
C GLU A 324 8.04 6.15 -6.32
N GLU A 325 6.94 6.16 -5.58
CA GLU A 325 5.97 7.25 -5.55
C GLU A 325 6.56 8.50 -4.89
N MET A 326 7.30 8.34 -3.79
CA MET A 326 8.08 9.42 -3.15
C MET A 326 9.09 10.06 -4.11
N ALA A 327 9.82 9.23 -4.86
CA ALA A 327 10.83 9.72 -5.79
C ALA A 327 10.22 10.58 -6.93
N GLY A 328 8.92 10.44 -7.19
CA GLY A 328 8.18 11.13 -8.23
C GLY A 328 7.72 12.55 -7.90
N MET A 329 8.07 13.12 -6.74
CA MET A 329 7.73 14.51 -6.41
C MET A 329 8.51 15.50 -7.27
N ASP A 330 7.80 16.42 -7.92
CA ASP A 330 8.34 17.40 -8.86
C ASP A 330 8.30 18.82 -8.28
N VAL A 331 9.46 19.50 -8.30
CA VAL A 331 9.63 20.88 -7.83
C VAL A 331 9.86 21.80 -9.03
N PHE A 332 9.19 22.95 -9.04
CA PHE A 332 9.22 23.90 -10.16
C PHE A 332 10.00 25.18 -9.84
N ALA A 333 10.20 25.49 -8.55
CA ALA A 333 11.01 26.62 -8.11
C ALA A 333 12.50 26.26 -8.01
N LYS A 334 13.39 27.16 -8.45
CA LYS A 334 14.84 26.88 -8.56
C LYS A 334 15.59 26.86 -7.22
N ASP A 335 15.04 27.47 -6.18
CA ASP A 335 15.68 27.64 -4.86
C ASP A 335 14.94 26.90 -3.74
N ILE A 336 14.07 25.95 -4.10
CA ILE A 336 13.23 25.23 -3.17
C ILE A 336 13.51 23.73 -3.36
N ASP A 337 13.80 23.04 -2.28
CA ASP A 337 13.95 21.59 -2.25
C ASP A 337 12.62 20.91 -1.95
N ARG A 338 12.62 19.58 -2.05
CA ARG A 338 11.44 18.74 -1.82
C ARG A 338 10.90 18.90 -0.40
N ASP A 339 11.79 18.99 0.58
CA ASP A 339 11.45 19.11 2.00
C ASP A 339 10.73 20.44 2.27
N MET A 340 11.16 21.52 1.63
CA MET A 340 10.50 22.81 1.77
C MET A 340 9.13 22.85 1.08
N VAL A 341 8.91 22.09 -0.02
CA VAL A 341 7.56 21.93 -0.61
C VAL A 341 6.61 21.28 0.40
N VAL A 342 7.06 20.22 1.06
CA VAL A 342 6.32 19.51 2.10
C VAL A 342 6.04 20.42 3.30
N LEU A 343 7.05 21.17 3.75
CA LEU A 343 6.88 22.14 4.83
C LEU A 343 5.86 23.22 4.50
N MET A 344 5.87 23.76 3.27
CA MET A 344 4.89 24.74 2.82
C MET A 344 3.47 24.14 2.75
N ALA A 345 3.35 22.89 2.31
CA ALA A 345 2.08 22.17 2.33
C ALA A 345 1.57 21.95 3.77
N ALA A 346 2.45 21.56 4.69
CA ALA A 346 2.13 21.34 6.11
C ALA A 346 1.76 22.66 6.80
N ARG A 347 2.45 23.76 6.46
CA ARG A 347 2.07 25.12 6.87
C ARG A 347 0.65 25.45 6.42
N ALA A 348 0.30 25.15 5.16
CA ALA A 348 -1.05 25.36 4.63
C ALA A 348 -2.12 24.36 5.12
N SER A 349 -1.79 23.49 6.08
CA SER A 349 -2.69 22.50 6.68
C SER A 349 -3.15 22.95 8.07
N ARG A 350 -4.34 22.50 8.50
CA ARG A 350 -4.77 22.62 9.90
C ARG A 350 -3.97 21.68 10.78
N LEU A 351 -3.67 22.12 12.01
CA LEU A 351 -3.08 21.26 13.03
C LEU A 351 -4.14 20.57 13.91
N GLU A 352 -5.31 21.18 14.05
CA GLU A 352 -6.41 20.70 14.89
C GLU A 352 -7.61 20.28 14.02
N ASN A 353 -8.30 19.22 14.44
CA ASN A 353 -9.46 18.66 13.73
C ASN A 353 -9.20 18.47 12.23
N GLN A 354 -8.14 17.72 11.94
CA GLN A 354 -7.55 17.61 10.61
C GLN A 354 -8.42 16.78 9.68
N ASP A 355 -8.62 17.27 8.46
CA ASP A 355 -9.10 16.44 7.35
C ASP A 355 -8.02 15.39 7.00
N ALA A 356 -8.42 14.28 6.38
CA ALA A 356 -7.49 13.19 6.05
C ALA A 356 -6.26 13.67 5.23
N ILE A 357 -6.44 14.66 4.35
CA ILE A 357 -5.35 15.26 3.55
C ILE A 357 -4.46 16.17 4.39
N ASP A 358 -5.02 16.96 5.30
CA ASP A 358 -4.25 17.85 6.19
C ASP A 358 -3.39 17.03 7.15
N CYS A 359 -4.00 15.98 7.69
CA CYS A 359 -3.35 14.96 8.47
C CYS A 359 -2.20 14.30 7.70
N ALA A 360 -2.49 13.92 6.44
CA ALA A 360 -1.54 13.32 5.51
C ALA A 360 -0.29 14.18 5.28
N ILE A 361 -0.44 15.50 5.30
CA ILE A 361 0.65 16.41 4.95
C ILE A 361 1.43 16.83 6.20
N VAL A 362 0.76 17.07 7.32
CA VAL A 362 1.43 17.49 8.56
C VAL A 362 2.35 16.40 9.09
N SER A 363 1.96 15.13 8.97
CA SER A 363 2.85 14.04 9.40
C SER A 363 3.88 13.62 8.34
N MET A 364 3.99 14.35 7.22
CA MET A 364 5.17 14.26 6.35
C MET A 364 6.39 14.98 6.96
N LEU A 365 6.20 15.73 8.05
CA LEU A 365 7.28 16.35 8.80
C LEU A 365 7.78 15.39 9.89
N ASP A 366 9.07 15.48 10.22
CA ASP A 366 9.70 14.70 11.29
C ASP A 366 9.00 14.96 12.64
N ASP A 367 8.70 16.24 12.93
CA ASP A 367 7.84 16.67 14.03
C ASP A 367 6.69 17.55 13.50
N PRO A 368 5.42 17.23 13.77
CA PRO A 368 4.27 18.10 13.45
C PRO A 368 4.43 19.55 13.91
N LYS A 369 5.23 19.79 14.97
CA LYS A 369 5.53 21.15 15.46
C LYS A 369 6.34 21.97 14.47
N GLU A 370 7.13 21.35 13.59
CA GLU A 370 7.90 22.04 12.55
C GLU A 370 6.99 22.83 11.60
N ALA A 371 5.75 22.37 11.39
CA ALA A 371 4.75 23.07 10.57
C ALA A 371 4.45 24.50 11.07
N ARG A 372 4.75 24.81 12.34
CA ARG A 372 4.60 26.15 12.94
C ARG A 372 5.87 26.68 13.59
N ALA A 373 7.00 25.96 13.47
CA ALA A 373 8.26 26.41 14.01
C ALA A 373 8.74 27.68 13.28
N GLY A 374 9.13 28.70 14.04
CA GLY A 374 9.69 29.95 13.52
C GLY A 374 8.69 30.88 12.82
N ILE A 375 7.39 30.55 12.82
CA ILE A 375 6.38 31.38 12.15
C ILE A 375 5.26 31.80 13.10
N THR A 376 4.77 33.02 12.92
CA THR A 376 3.59 33.53 13.61
C THR A 376 2.40 33.47 12.67
N GLU A 377 1.41 32.64 12.98
CA GLU A 377 0.18 32.51 12.21
C GLU A 377 -0.68 33.78 12.32
N VAL A 378 -1.05 34.36 11.17
CA VAL A 378 -1.89 35.56 11.10
C VAL A 378 -3.32 35.20 10.71
N HIS A 379 -3.48 34.35 9.70
CA HIS A 379 -4.79 33.96 9.19
C HIS A 379 -4.75 32.66 8.40
N PHE A 380 -5.69 31.75 8.69
CA PHE A 380 -5.89 30.52 7.95
C PHE A 380 -7.19 30.59 7.12
N LEU A 381 -7.06 30.39 5.80
CA LEU A 381 -8.19 30.23 4.89
C LEU A 381 -8.56 28.74 4.79
N PRO A 382 -9.73 28.34 5.31
CA PRO A 382 -10.17 26.95 5.26
C PRO A 382 -10.57 26.51 3.86
N PHE A 383 -10.66 25.18 3.70
CA PHE A 383 -11.08 24.59 2.44
C PHE A 383 -12.53 24.97 2.13
N ASN A 384 -12.77 25.38 0.88
CA ASN A 384 -14.09 25.66 0.34
C ASN A 384 -14.25 24.84 -0.96
N PRO A 385 -15.34 24.08 -1.16
CA PRO A 385 -15.59 23.31 -2.39
C PRO A 385 -15.54 24.14 -3.69
N THR A 386 -15.82 25.43 -3.62
CA THR A 386 -15.75 26.34 -4.77
C THR A 386 -14.31 26.73 -5.09
N ASP A 387 -13.51 27.07 -4.07
CA ASP A 387 -12.13 27.53 -4.23
C ASP A 387 -11.12 26.38 -4.35
N LYS A 388 -11.47 25.19 -3.84
CA LYS A 388 -10.68 23.94 -3.81
C LYS A 388 -9.23 24.11 -3.34
N ARG A 389 -9.00 25.02 -2.39
CA ARG A 389 -7.69 25.31 -1.79
C ARG A 389 -7.80 25.68 -0.32
N THR A 390 -6.71 25.52 0.40
CA THR A 390 -6.46 26.13 1.72
C THR A 390 -5.28 27.08 1.62
N ALA A 391 -5.18 28.04 2.53
CA ALA A 391 -4.02 28.93 2.59
C ALA A 391 -3.71 29.35 4.02
N LEU A 392 -2.42 29.48 4.33
CA LEU A 392 -1.95 30.07 5.58
C LEU A 392 -1.20 31.37 5.26
N THR A 393 -1.57 32.45 5.94
CA THR A 393 -0.80 33.69 5.99
C THR A 393 -0.06 33.74 7.32
N TYR A 394 1.26 33.89 7.26
CA TYR A 394 2.13 33.88 8.43
C TYR A 394 3.24 34.94 8.30
N VAL A 395 3.81 35.34 9.44
CA VAL A 395 5.01 36.18 9.51
C VAL A 395 6.18 35.29 9.89
N ASP A 396 7.26 35.38 9.11
CA ASP A 396 8.51 34.63 9.35
C ASP A 396 9.38 35.27 10.43
N THR A 397 10.47 34.62 10.83
CA THR A 397 11.43 35.15 11.82
C THR A 397 12.02 36.50 11.42
N ASP A 398 12.12 36.78 10.12
CA ASP A 398 12.63 38.03 9.57
C ASP A 398 11.59 39.17 9.55
N GLY A 399 10.39 38.93 10.09
CA GLY A 399 9.29 39.90 10.12
C GLY A 399 8.59 40.08 8.76
N LYS A 400 8.94 39.28 7.75
CA LYS A 400 8.29 39.29 6.43
C LYS A 400 7.02 38.45 6.46
N MET A 401 5.97 38.96 5.82
CA MET A 401 4.70 38.25 5.70
C MET A 401 4.67 37.40 4.42
N HIS A 402 4.38 36.12 4.58
CA HIS A 402 4.24 35.17 3.50
C HIS A 402 2.86 34.54 3.53
N ARG A 403 2.41 34.10 2.35
CA ARG A 403 1.19 33.32 2.21
C ARG A 403 1.49 32.07 1.39
N VAL A 404 1.18 30.91 1.95
CA VAL A 404 1.32 29.62 1.29
C VAL A 404 -0.07 29.03 1.07
N SER A 405 -0.27 28.37 -0.05
CA SER A 405 -1.55 27.74 -0.40
C SER A 405 -1.33 26.37 -0.97
N LYS A 406 -2.24 25.44 -0.66
CA LYS A 406 -2.29 24.12 -1.26
C LYS A 406 -3.70 23.85 -1.77
N GLY A 407 -3.84 23.04 -2.81
CA GLY A 407 -5.15 22.72 -3.35
C GLY A 407 -5.11 21.95 -4.66
N ALA A 408 -6.27 21.90 -5.32
CA ALA A 408 -6.39 21.29 -6.63
C ALA A 408 -5.41 21.94 -7.62
N PRO A 409 -4.62 21.16 -8.38
CA PRO A 409 -3.56 21.71 -9.23
C PRO A 409 -4.02 22.77 -10.22
N GLU A 410 -5.18 22.58 -10.84
CA GLU A 410 -5.77 23.56 -11.75
C GLU A 410 -6.06 24.91 -11.07
N GLN A 411 -6.52 24.89 -9.82
CA GLN A 411 -6.82 26.11 -9.08
C GLN A 411 -5.55 26.82 -8.63
N ILE A 412 -4.53 26.07 -8.20
CA ILE A 412 -3.24 26.64 -7.81
C ILE A 412 -2.49 27.17 -9.04
N LEU A 413 -2.56 26.47 -10.17
CA LEU A 413 -1.98 26.89 -11.44
C LEU A 413 -2.63 28.18 -11.97
N ASN A 414 -3.93 28.37 -11.74
CA ASN A 414 -4.64 29.62 -12.07
C ASN A 414 -4.16 30.83 -11.27
N LEU A 415 -3.56 30.63 -10.11
CA LEU A 415 -3.00 31.71 -9.29
C LEU A 415 -1.60 32.12 -9.75
N ALA A 416 -0.84 31.16 -10.30
CA ALA A 416 0.55 31.34 -10.64
C ALA A 416 0.75 32.38 -11.75
N SER A 417 1.67 33.31 -11.53
CA SER A 417 1.99 34.39 -12.48
C SER A 417 2.56 33.88 -13.81
N ASN A 418 3.28 32.76 -13.78
CA ASN A 418 3.94 32.13 -14.93
C ASN A 418 3.11 30.98 -15.57
N LYS A 419 1.79 30.94 -15.34
CA LYS A 419 0.89 29.87 -15.81
C LYS A 419 1.15 29.41 -17.25
N ALA A 420 1.31 30.35 -18.19
CA ALA A 420 1.45 30.04 -19.61
C ALA A 420 2.69 29.19 -19.94
N GLU A 421 3.77 29.33 -19.17
CA GLU A 421 5.02 28.59 -19.37
C GLU A 421 4.98 27.20 -18.71
N ILE A 422 4.42 27.12 -17.49
CA ILE A 422 4.46 25.90 -16.69
C ILE A 422 3.26 24.97 -16.93
N ALA A 423 2.13 25.47 -17.45
CA ALA A 423 0.89 24.70 -17.59
C ALA A 423 1.08 23.37 -18.33
N LYS A 424 1.76 23.38 -19.49
CA LYS A 424 2.01 22.14 -20.25
C LYS A 424 2.77 21.09 -19.44
N LYS A 425 3.77 21.52 -18.68
CA LYS A 425 4.59 20.63 -17.84
C LYS A 425 3.78 20.11 -16.64
N VAL A 426 3.01 20.99 -16.00
CA VAL A 426 2.11 20.66 -14.88
C VAL A 426 1.06 19.64 -15.30
N HIS A 427 0.33 19.87 -16.41
CA HIS A 427 -0.66 18.91 -16.90
C HIS A 427 -0.03 17.56 -17.25
N SER A 428 1.14 17.55 -17.90
CA SER A 428 1.84 16.29 -18.20
C SER A 428 2.22 15.50 -16.94
N ILE A 429 2.57 16.17 -15.84
CA ILE A 429 2.88 15.49 -14.56
C ILE A 429 1.60 15.02 -13.87
N ILE A 430 0.52 15.81 -13.90
CA ILE A 430 -0.79 15.40 -13.38
C ILE A 430 -1.29 14.16 -14.11
N ASP A 431 -1.18 14.12 -15.44
CA ASP A 431 -1.58 12.96 -16.25
C ASP A 431 -0.74 11.73 -15.88
N LYS A 432 0.57 11.88 -15.69
CA LYS A 432 1.45 10.79 -15.20
C LYS A 432 1.05 10.30 -13.81
N PHE A 433 0.65 11.18 -12.91
CA PHE A 433 0.14 10.79 -11.59
C PHE A 433 -1.18 10.04 -11.72
N ALA A 434 -2.09 10.52 -12.57
CA ALA A 434 -3.37 9.87 -12.83
C ALA A 434 -3.23 8.47 -13.47
N GLU A 435 -2.30 8.29 -14.42
CA GLU A 435 -1.96 6.98 -15.00
C GLU A 435 -1.46 5.97 -13.95
N ARG A 436 -0.86 6.48 -12.87
CA ARG A 436 -0.39 5.71 -11.71
C ARG A 436 -1.47 5.53 -10.64
N GLY A 437 -2.66 6.12 -10.81
CA GLY A 437 -3.75 6.10 -9.82
C GLY A 437 -3.52 7.04 -8.63
N LEU A 438 -2.60 8.00 -8.75
CA LEU A 438 -2.26 8.98 -7.73
C LEU A 438 -3.09 10.26 -7.95
N ARG A 439 -3.63 10.81 -6.86
CA ARG A 439 -4.16 12.18 -6.85
C ARG A 439 -3.00 13.17 -6.83
N SER A 440 -3.21 14.33 -7.42
CA SER A 440 -2.22 15.40 -7.47
C SER A 440 -2.66 16.56 -6.58
N LEU A 441 -1.77 17.05 -5.73
CA LEU A 441 -1.95 18.26 -4.94
C LEU A 441 -0.87 19.27 -5.29
N ALA A 442 -1.23 20.53 -5.52
CA ALA A 442 -0.27 21.57 -5.83
C ALA A 442 -0.05 22.50 -4.63
N VAL A 443 1.16 23.07 -4.55
CA VAL A 443 1.53 24.07 -3.55
C VAL A 443 2.03 25.32 -4.25
N ALA A 444 1.59 26.48 -3.77
CA ALA A 444 2.06 27.79 -4.20
C ALA A 444 2.41 28.68 -3.00
N ARG A 445 3.31 29.64 -3.25
CA ARG A 445 3.72 30.65 -2.27
C ARG A 445 3.59 32.04 -2.89
N GLN A 446 3.31 33.04 -2.06
CA GLN A 446 3.50 34.44 -2.38
C GLN A 446 4.07 35.20 -1.17
N GLU A 447 4.72 36.32 -1.42
CA GLU A 447 5.06 37.32 -0.39
C GLU A 447 3.94 38.35 -0.28
N VAL A 448 3.72 38.91 0.91
CA VAL A 448 2.71 39.96 1.16
C VAL A 448 3.44 41.22 1.67
N PRO A 449 3.95 42.08 0.76
CA PRO A 449 4.81 43.20 1.14
C PRO A 449 4.08 44.27 1.96
N GLU A 450 2.76 44.39 1.79
CA GLU A 450 1.93 45.39 2.47
C GLU A 450 1.66 45.06 3.95
N GLY A 451 2.04 43.85 4.41
CA GLY A 451 1.93 43.46 5.82
C GLY A 451 0.50 43.39 6.38
N THR A 452 -0.53 43.49 5.53
CA THR A 452 -1.94 43.43 5.93
C THR A 452 -2.60 42.15 5.43
N LYS A 453 -3.47 41.57 6.26
CA LYS A 453 -4.17 40.30 5.97
C LYS A 453 -5.09 40.37 4.73
N GLU A 454 -5.65 41.54 4.45
CA GLU A 454 -6.60 41.80 3.36
C GLU A 454 -5.91 42.15 2.03
N SER A 455 -4.58 42.38 2.04
CA SER A 455 -3.84 42.62 0.82
C SER A 455 -3.84 41.38 -0.09
N VAL A 456 -3.93 41.66 -1.39
CA VAL A 456 -3.86 40.65 -2.46
C VAL A 456 -2.48 39.97 -2.44
N GLY A 457 -1.44 40.68 -1.98
CA GLY A 457 -0.05 40.22 -1.96
C GLY A 457 0.63 40.34 -3.32
N GLY A 458 1.86 39.84 -3.41
CA GLY A 458 2.64 39.76 -4.65
C GLY A 458 2.17 38.62 -5.58
N PRO A 459 2.87 38.39 -6.70
CA PRO A 459 2.55 37.30 -7.61
C PRO A 459 2.73 35.94 -6.92
N TRP A 460 1.80 35.00 -7.19
CA TRP A 460 1.99 33.61 -6.75
C TRP A 460 3.06 32.93 -7.60
N GLU A 461 3.91 32.19 -6.90
CA GLU A 461 4.89 31.28 -7.44
C GLU A 461 4.37 29.84 -7.25
N PHE A 462 4.33 29.08 -8.35
CA PHE A 462 4.01 27.67 -8.30
C PHE A 462 5.23 26.89 -7.82
N ILE A 463 5.13 26.22 -6.68
CA ILE A 463 6.27 25.63 -5.99
C ILE A 463 6.47 24.17 -6.42
N GLY A 464 5.42 23.35 -6.34
CA GLY A 464 5.54 21.91 -6.52
C GLY A 464 4.21 21.18 -6.66
N LEU A 465 4.31 19.95 -7.15
CA LEU A 465 3.22 18.97 -7.19
C LEU A 465 3.57 17.78 -6.29
N LEU A 466 2.66 17.46 -5.37
CA LEU A 466 2.74 16.28 -4.52
C LEU A 466 1.81 15.19 -5.06
N PRO A 467 2.31 13.97 -5.32
CA PRO A 467 1.47 12.81 -5.52
C PRO A 467 0.88 12.38 -4.17
N LEU A 468 -0.43 12.18 -4.12
CA LEU A 468 -1.18 11.63 -3.01
C LEU A 468 -1.81 10.33 -3.46
N PHE A 469 -1.43 9.22 -2.84
CA PHE A 469 -2.14 7.97 -3.06
C PHE A 469 -3.41 7.96 -2.20
N ASP A 470 -4.56 7.69 -2.80
CA ASP A 470 -5.81 7.41 -2.07
C ASP A 470 -5.97 5.89 -2.05
N PRO A 471 -5.64 5.21 -0.95
CA PRO A 471 -5.77 3.77 -0.90
C PRO A 471 -7.23 3.37 -1.10
N PRO A 472 -7.52 2.21 -1.73
CA PRO A 472 -8.84 1.61 -1.58
C PRO A 472 -9.14 1.53 -0.08
N VAL A 473 -10.32 2.03 0.26
CA VAL A 473 -10.70 2.56 1.58
C VAL A 473 -10.44 1.58 2.74
N MET A 474 -10.41 0.28 2.43
CA MET A 474 -9.96 -0.83 3.28
C MET A 474 -8.58 -0.63 3.95
N THR A 475 -7.71 0.18 3.36
CA THR A 475 -6.32 0.38 3.82
C THR A 475 -6.19 1.55 4.79
N VAL A 476 -7.11 2.52 4.72
CA VAL A 476 -7.03 3.87 5.33
C VAL A 476 -7.28 3.85 6.84
N GLN A 477 -7.98 2.84 7.36
CA GLN A 477 -8.56 2.94 8.69
C GLN A 477 -7.60 2.56 9.82
N ARG A 478 -6.46 1.86 9.57
CA ARG A 478 -5.44 1.48 10.59
C ARG A 478 -4.44 2.55 11.01
N LEU A 479 -4.66 3.78 10.61
CA LEU A 479 -3.58 4.74 10.56
C LEU A 479 -3.79 5.74 11.69
N SER A 480 -2.89 5.74 12.68
CA SER A 480 -2.63 7.00 13.37
C SER A 480 -2.27 8.04 12.29
N PRO A 481 -2.56 9.34 12.47
CA PRO A 481 -2.08 10.40 11.59
C PRO A 481 -0.68 10.15 11.03
N LYS A 482 0.28 9.79 11.90
CA LYS A 482 1.67 9.45 11.56
C LYS A 482 1.86 8.25 10.62
N LEU A 483 0.90 7.34 10.57
CA LEU A 483 1.03 6.03 9.93
C LEU A 483 0.44 6.03 8.51
N LEU A 484 -0.50 6.94 8.19
CA LEU A 484 -1.02 7.18 6.83
C LEU A 484 0.08 7.60 5.84
N ILE A 485 1.25 7.96 6.37
CA ILE A 485 2.20 8.90 5.75
C ILE A 485 3.64 8.42 5.80
N LEU A 486 3.94 7.24 6.34
CA LEU A 486 5.28 6.68 6.16
C LEU A 486 5.54 6.23 4.69
N GLU A 487 4.64 6.60 3.77
CA GLU A 487 4.79 6.63 2.32
C GLU A 487 5.35 7.97 1.78
N SER A 488 5.82 8.90 2.63
CA SER A 488 6.44 10.16 2.18
C SER A 488 7.73 10.59 2.90
N VAL A 489 8.23 9.82 3.86
CA VAL A 489 9.39 10.23 4.67
C VAL A 489 10.26 9.02 4.93
N SER A 490 11.45 8.95 4.34
CA SER A 490 12.66 8.74 5.14
C SER A 490 13.89 9.10 4.30
N ARG A 491 14.85 9.68 5.02
CA ARG A 491 15.93 10.58 4.60
C ARG A 491 16.79 10.13 3.42
#